data_AF-A0A759H4R3-F1
#
_entry.id   AF-A0A759H4R3-F1
#
_cell.length_a   1.000
_cell.length_b   1.000
_cell.length_c   1.000
_cell.angle_alpha   90.00
_cell.angle_beta   90.00
_cell.angle_gamma   90.00
#
_symmetry.space_group_name_H-M   'P 1'
#
loop_
_entity.id
_entity.type
_entity.pdbx_description
1 polymer ?
#
loop_
_entity_poly.entity_id
_entity_poly.type
_entity_poly.pdbx_seq_one_letter_code
_entity_poly.pdbx_strand_id
1 'polypeptide(L)'
;MKENQIRELVNELHDIAIEYHGTQQLRERIARTVRAAIIQAGNSPVIPEGYALVPIEATEEMLQASYRESSVYSPSAYRAMIAAAPQQEEK
;
A
#
# COMPACT_ATOMS: atom_id res chain seq x y z
N MET A 1 12.55 -52.76 18.90
CA MET A 1 12.55 -51.30 19.15
C MET A 1 11.64 -51.06 20.34
N LYS A 2 12.12 -50.37 21.37
CA LYS A 2 11.48 -50.36 22.69
C LYS A 2 10.31 -49.39 22.66
N GLU A 3 9.11 -49.87 22.96
CA GLU A 3 7.84 -49.12 23.01
C GLU A 3 7.94 -47.78 23.78
N ASN A 4 8.85 -47.71 24.76
CA ASN A 4 9.22 -46.49 25.48
C ASN A 4 9.79 -45.38 24.58
N GLN A 5 10.60 -45.72 23.57
CA GLN A 5 11.17 -44.76 22.62
C GLN A 5 10.09 -44.16 21.71
N ILE A 6 9.07 -44.94 21.36
CA ILE A 6 7.93 -44.47 20.57
C ILE A 6 7.10 -43.49 21.40
N ARG A 7 6.85 -43.80 22.68
CA ARG A 7 6.12 -42.91 23.58
C ARG A 7 6.85 -41.58 23.82
N GLU A 8 8.16 -41.61 24.01
CA GLU A 8 8.97 -40.39 24.18
C GLU A 8 8.90 -39.50 22.93
N LEU A 9 9.04 -40.08 21.74
CA LEU A 9 8.94 -39.34 20.49
C LEU A 9 7.55 -38.69 20.31
N VAL A 10 6.47 -39.40 20.66
CA VAL A 10 5.11 -38.85 20.56
C VAL A 10 4.90 -37.67 21.50
N ASN A 11 5.45 -37.73 22.71
CA ASN A 11 5.37 -36.62 23.66
C ASN A 11 6.17 -35.41 23.18
N GLU A 12 7.38 -35.63 22.65
CA GLU A 12 8.21 -34.56 22.11
C GLU A 12 7.53 -33.86 20.92
N LEU A 13 6.93 -34.63 19.99
CA LEU A 13 6.16 -34.08 18.88
C LEU A 13 4.93 -33.30 19.35
N HIS A 14 4.27 -33.76 20.42
CA HIS A 14 3.13 -33.06 21.00
C HIS A 14 3.53 -31.74 21.66
N ASP A 15 4.65 -31.72 22.40
CA ASP A 15 5.16 -30.52 23.03
C ASP A 15 5.62 -29.48 21.99
N ILE A 16 6.29 -29.93 20.92
CA ILE A 16 6.62 -29.11 19.76
C ILE A 16 5.34 -28.56 19.10
N ALA A 17 4.31 -29.40 18.91
CA ALA A 17 3.06 -28.95 18.32
C ALA A 17 2.40 -27.85 19.16
N ILE A 18 2.43 -27.95 20.50
CA ILE A 18 1.91 -26.92 21.40
C ILE A 18 2.74 -25.64 21.34
N GLU A 19 4.06 -25.75 21.43
CA GLU A 19 4.99 -24.61 21.40
C GLU A 19 4.81 -23.78 20.13
N TYR A 20 4.79 -24.45 18.98
CA TYR A 20 4.64 -23.78 17.69
C TYR A 20 3.19 -23.41 17.38
N HIS A 21 2.17 -24.01 18.00
CA HIS A 21 0.79 -23.58 17.83
C HIS A 21 0.58 -22.14 18.33
N GLY A 22 1.16 -21.78 19.48
CA GLY A 22 1.12 -20.41 19.99
C GLY A 22 1.78 -19.40 19.04
N THR A 23 2.88 -19.79 18.39
CA THR A 23 3.57 -18.94 17.42
C THR A 23 2.79 -18.80 16.11
N GLN A 24 2.05 -19.82 15.66
CA GLN A 24 1.17 -19.71 14.50
C GLN A 24 0.01 -18.74 14.74
N GLN A 25 -0.62 -18.77 15.91
CA GLN A 25 -1.71 -17.84 16.24
C GLN A 25 -1.21 -16.38 16.25
N LEU A 26 -0.05 -16.13 16.85
CA LEU A 26 0.58 -14.82 16.85
C LEU A 26 0.95 -14.36 15.44
N ARG A 27 1.56 -15.24 14.63
CA ARG A 27 1.91 -14.96 13.24
C ARG A 27 0.69 -14.60 12.40
N GLU A 28 -0.39 -15.37 12.53
CA GLU A 28 -1.65 -15.11 11.81
C GLU A 28 -2.26 -13.77 12.24
N ARG A 29 -2.24 -13.45 13.54
CA ARG A 29 -2.71 -12.16 14.05
C ARG A 29 -1.88 -10.99 13.51
N ILE A 30 -0.56 -11.11 13.52
CA ILE A 30 0.35 -10.11 12.94
C ILE A 30 0.07 -9.94 11.45
N ALA A 31 -0.01 -11.04 10.70
CA ALA A 31 -0.26 -11.01 9.26
C ALA A 31 -1.58 -10.32 8.93
N ARG A 32 -2.65 -10.60 9.69
CA ARG A 32 -3.95 -9.92 9.53
C ARG A 32 -3.86 -8.43 9.82
N THR A 33 -3.23 -8.05 10.94
CA THR A 33 -3.09 -6.64 11.32
C THR A 33 -2.24 -5.87 10.32
N VAL A 34 -1.12 -6.42 9.89
CA VAL A 34 -0.24 -5.81 8.87
C VAL A 34 -0.98 -5.70 7.54
N ARG A 35 -1.70 -6.75 7.11
CA ARG A 35 -2.47 -6.70 5.85
C ARG A 35 -3.57 -5.65 5.90
N ALA A 36 -4.29 -5.54 7.01
CA ALA A 36 -5.31 -4.51 7.21
C ALA A 36 -4.69 -3.11 7.16
N ALA A 37 -3.54 -2.90 7.82
CA ALA A 37 -2.82 -1.64 7.79
C ALA A 37 -2.31 -1.28 6.39
N ILE A 38 -1.77 -2.24 5.61
CA ILE A 38 -1.34 -2.01 4.23
C ILE A 38 -2.53 -1.64 3.33
N ILE A 39 -3.67 -2.34 3.46
CA ILE A 39 -4.87 -2.03 2.70
C ILE A 39 -5.40 -0.63 3.07
N GLN A 40 -5.40 -0.29 4.36
CA GLN A 40 -5.88 1.00 4.86
C GLN A 40 -4.96 2.17 4.48
N ALA A 41 -3.64 1.95 4.45
CA ALA A 41 -2.67 2.96 4.04
C ALA A 41 -2.84 3.40 2.57
N GLY A 42 -3.60 2.63 1.77
CA GLY A 42 -3.74 2.82 0.34
C GLY A 42 -2.42 2.53 -0.38
N ASN A 43 -2.48 1.96 -1.56
CA ASN A 43 -1.30 1.87 -2.43
C ASN A 43 -0.96 3.25 -3.03
N SER A 44 -1.12 4.34 -2.27
CA SER A 44 -0.82 5.67 -2.76
C SER A 44 0.68 5.74 -3.04
N PRO A 45 1.08 6.01 -4.28
CA PRO A 45 2.49 6.08 -4.63
C PRO A 45 3.14 7.23 -3.85
N VAL A 46 4.36 6.99 -3.35
CA VAL A 46 5.20 8.08 -2.84
C VAL A 46 5.53 8.99 -4.02
N ILE A 47 5.07 10.25 -3.97
CA ILE A 47 5.35 11.26 -4.99
C ILE A 47 6.70 11.91 -4.64
N PRO A 48 7.74 11.81 -5.49
CA PRO A 48 9.03 12.44 -5.23
C PRO A 48 8.94 13.97 -5.20
N GLU A 49 9.94 14.62 -4.59
CA GLU A 49 10.03 16.08 -4.58
C GLU A 49 10.07 16.65 -6.01
N GLY A 50 9.26 17.68 -6.26
CA GLY A 50 9.12 18.30 -7.58
C GLY A 50 8.15 17.60 -8.53
N TYR A 51 7.50 16.51 -8.12
CA TYR A 51 6.46 15.81 -8.89
C TYR A 51 5.07 16.07 -8.30
N ALA A 52 4.04 15.96 -9.14
CA ALA A 52 2.63 16.04 -8.75
C ALA A 52 1.84 14.88 -9.36
N LEU A 53 0.89 14.33 -8.60
CA LEU A 53 -0.07 13.35 -9.13
C LEU A 53 -1.16 14.11 -9.90
N VAL A 54 -1.30 13.81 -11.18
CA VAL A 54 -2.29 14.41 -12.06
C VAL A 54 -3.04 13.31 -12.82
N PRO A 55 -4.28 13.55 -13.26
CA PRO A 55 -4.97 12.63 -14.16
C PRO A 55 -4.15 12.30 -15.41
N ILE A 56 -4.22 11.05 -15.86
CA ILE A 56 -3.59 10.62 -17.11
C ILE A 56 -4.20 11.37 -18.30
N GLU A 57 -5.52 11.52 -18.29
CA GLU A 57 -6.26 12.33 -19.24
C GLU A 57 -6.55 13.69 -18.62
N ALA A 58 -6.10 14.77 -19.26
CA ALA A 58 -6.36 16.12 -18.78
C ALA A 58 -7.86 16.40 -18.73
N THR A 59 -8.34 16.96 -17.61
CA THR A 59 -9.73 17.36 -17.50
C THR A 59 -9.99 18.64 -18.30
N GLU A 60 -11.27 18.92 -18.56
CA GLU A 60 -11.69 20.14 -19.26
C GLU A 60 -11.19 21.41 -18.53
N GLU A 61 -11.24 21.42 -17.20
CA GLU A 61 -10.76 22.53 -16.38
C GLU A 61 -9.24 22.75 -16.54
N MET A 62 -8.47 21.66 -16.61
CA MET A 62 -7.03 21.74 -16.89
C MET A 62 -6.78 22.33 -18.28
N LEU A 63 -7.50 21.86 -19.31
CA LEU A 63 -7.35 22.37 -20.68
C LEU A 63 -7.74 23.85 -20.80
N GLN A 64 -8.82 24.27 -20.13
CA GLN A 64 -9.23 25.67 -20.09
C GLN A 64 -8.23 26.56 -19.36
N ALA A 65 -7.61 26.08 -18.28
CA ALA A 65 -6.57 26.80 -17.57
C ALA A 65 -5.36 27.07 -18.48
N SER A 66 -4.95 26.07 -19.26
CA SER A 66 -3.93 26.22 -20.30
C SER A 66 -4.32 27.25 -21.35
N TYR A 67 -5.57 27.21 -21.84
CA TYR A 67 -6.05 28.12 -22.88
C TYR A 67 -6.01 29.59 -22.43
N ARG A 68 -6.36 29.88 -21.17
CA ARG A 68 -6.35 31.25 -20.61
C ARG A 68 -4.96 31.87 -20.59
N GLU A 69 -3.92 31.07 -20.39
CA GLU A 69 -2.52 31.52 -20.42
C GLU A 69 -2.09 32.02 -21.81
N SER A 70 -2.91 31.85 -22.86
CA SER A 70 -2.73 32.41 -24.21
C SER A 70 -1.35 32.13 -24.82
N SER A 71 -0.69 31.06 -24.35
CA SER A 71 0.69 30.73 -24.70
C SER A 71 0.78 29.24 -25.00
N VAL A 72 1.14 28.93 -26.24
CA VAL A 72 1.32 27.55 -26.70
C VAL A 72 2.74 27.11 -26.32
N TYR A 73 2.89 25.89 -25.78
CA TYR A 73 4.19 25.32 -25.36
C TYR A 73 4.93 26.15 -24.29
N SER A 74 4.22 26.76 -23.34
CA SER A 74 4.83 27.53 -22.27
C SER A 74 4.86 26.79 -20.93
N PRO A 75 5.89 27.01 -20.09
CA PRO A 75 5.87 26.53 -18.70
C PRO A 75 4.75 27.13 -17.86
N SER A 76 4.22 28.30 -18.19
CA SER A 76 3.10 28.90 -17.45
C SER A 76 1.79 28.16 -17.72
N ALA A 77 1.51 27.82 -18.99
CA ALA A 77 0.37 27.00 -19.36
C ALA A 77 0.39 25.63 -18.66
N TYR A 78 1.54 24.96 -18.64
CA TYR A 78 1.68 23.66 -17.95
C TYR A 78 1.50 23.78 -16.43
N ARG A 79 2.04 24.83 -15.79
CA ARG A 79 1.81 25.09 -14.36
C ARG A 79 0.34 25.37 -14.06
N ALA A 80 -0.35 26.11 -14.92
CA ALA A 80 -1.79 26.37 -14.79
C ALA A 80 -2.61 25.08 -14.89
N MET A 81 -2.23 24.16 -15.79
CA MET A 81 -2.86 22.83 -15.89
C MET A 81 -2.69 22.02 -14.61
N ILE A 82 -1.48 21.94 -14.05
CA ILE A 82 -1.21 21.22 -12.79
C ILE A 82 -2.02 21.84 -11.64
N ALA A 83 -2.09 23.17 -11.57
CA ALA A 83 -2.83 23.85 -10.51
C ALA A 83 -4.35 23.60 -10.58
N ALA A 84 -4.88 23.36 -11.78
CA ALA A 84 -6.29 23.03 -12.00
C ALA A 84 -6.60 21.53 -11.91
N ALA A 85 -5.58 20.67 -11.75
CA ALA A 85 -5.78 19.23 -11.68
C ALA A 85 -6.57 18.87 -10.40
N PRO A 86 -7.52 17.91 -10.47
CA PRO A 86 -8.24 17.45 -9.30
C PRO A 86 -7.27 16.79 -8.32
N GLN A 87 -7.27 17.25 -7.07
CA GLN A 87 -6.52 16.63 -5.98
C GLN A 87 -7.31 15.43 -5.44
N GLN A 88 -6.64 14.32 -5.17
CA GLN A 88 -7.27 13.23 -4.41
C GLN A 88 -7.60 13.78 -3.02
N GLU A 89 -8.89 13.86 -2.67
CA GLU A 89 -9.30 14.17 -1.31
C GLU A 89 -8.72 13.10 -0.37
N GLU A 90 -7.78 13.48 0.48
CA GLU A 90 -7.40 12.66 1.63
C GLU A 90 -8.62 12.56 2.54
N LYS A 91 -9.29 11.41 2.50
CA LYS A 91 -10.43 11.11 3.36
C LYS A 91 -9.98 10.44 4.65
#